data_AF-A0A8U0QEG7-F1
#
_entry.id   AF-A0A8U0QEG7-F1
#
_cell.length_a   1.000
_cell.length_b   1.000
_cell.length_c   1.000
_cell.angle_alpha   90.00
_cell.angle_beta   90.00
_cell.angle_gamma   90.00
#
_symmetry.space_group_name_H-M   'P 1'
#
loop_
_entity.id
_entity.type
_entity.pdbx_description
1 polymer ?
#
loop_
_entity_poly.entity_id
_entity_poly.type
_entity_poly.pdbx_seq_one_letter_code
_entity_poly.pdbx_strand_id
1 'polypeptide(L)'
;MANKENELTCPEKVQAIHYNDNCMFPVNSAAEVGSKMAGPGYKYSDYFTELSKDHDAMTHVLFGRNLRLNVALTLWRRNASELVAYLIRIEDTGVLLDCLPVITKSLQDETPCVSLGCCVDLLPQVKSILTSEYEEHLIVVLHWVQSVVKKWWPELSTNGKPLLDSCSEDRNLQVMKQQLKEFWVEGPQLSLVPGTTGEMAKAIESYLSQLH
;
A
#
# COMPACT_ATOMS: atom_id res chain seq x y z
N MET A 1 45.94 -44.47 -24.01
CA MET A 1 44.86 -44.68 -25.01
C MET A 1 43.85 -43.58 -24.75
N ALA A 2 43.89 -42.40 -25.38
CA ALA A 2 43.73 -42.09 -26.81
C ALA A 2 42.31 -42.36 -27.33
N ASN A 3 41.45 -41.33 -27.28
CA ASN A 3 40.72 -40.73 -28.42
C ASN A 3 39.77 -39.64 -27.89
N LYS A 4 40.04 -38.34 -28.07
CA LYS A 4 39.90 -37.46 -29.26
C LYS A 4 38.45 -37.05 -29.59
N GLU A 5 38.24 -35.73 -29.46
CA GLU A 5 37.53 -34.82 -30.36
C GLU A 5 36.06 -35.10 -30.70
N ASN A 6 35.18 -34.19 -30.27
CA ASN A 6 34.34 -33.47 -31.24
C ASN A 6 33.89 -32.12 -30.68
N GLU A 7 34.49 -31.04 -31.19
CA GLU A 7 33.92 -29.69 -31.19
C GLU A 7 32.89 -29.53 -32.33
N LEU A 8 32.24 -28.37 -32.36
CA LEU A 8 31.42 -27.77 -33.45
C LEU A 8 29.95 -28.24 -33.40
N THR A 9 28.93 -27.40 -33.32
CA THR A 9 28.79 -25.97 -33.61
C THR A 9 27.45 -25.52 -33.03
N CYS A 10 27.37 -24.38 -32.33
CA CYS A 10 26.09 -23.76 -31.98
C CYS A 10 25.47 -23.10 -33.23
N PRO A 11 24.23 -23.43 -33.63
CA PRO A 11 23.48 -22.54 -34.49
C PRO A 11 22.90 -21.41 -33.65
N GLU A 12 23.58 -20.26 -33.71
CA GLU A 12 23.03 -18.95 -33.42
C GLU A 12 21.79 -18.74 -34.31
N LYS A 13 20.59 -18.92 -33.74
CA LYS A 13 19.34 -18.43 -34.34
C LYS A 13 18.78 -17.36 -33.43
N VAL A 14 19.32 -16.15 -33.60
CA VAL A 14 18.69 -14.91 -33.16
C VAL A 14 17.40 -14.77 -33.97
N GLN A 15 16.31 -15.35 -33.48
CA GLN A 15 14.97 -14.87 -33.81
C GLN A 15 14.57 -13.95 -32.67
N ALA A 16 14.81 -12.66 -32.92
CA ALA A 16 14.16 -11.58 -32.22
C ALA A 16 12.67 -11.91 -32.17
N ILE A 17 12.17 -12.18 -30.96
CA ILE A 17 10.75 -12.28 -30.69
C ILE A 17 10.23 -10.86 -30.92
N HIS A 18 9.75 -10.62 -32.14
CA HIS A 18 8.94 -9.45 -32.47
C HIS A 18 7.77 -9.44 -31.49
N TYR A 19 7.84 -8.54 -30.51
CA TYR A 19 6.64 -8.10 -29.81
C TYR A 19 5.73 -7.51 -30.88
N ASN A 20 4.71 -8.28 -31.23
CA ASN A 20 3.68 -7.89 -32.16
C ASN A 20 2.84 -6.81 -31.48
N ASP A 21 3.24 -5.56 -31.68
CA ASP A 21 2.45 -4.37 -31.36
C ASP A 21 1.23 -4.35 -32.28
N ASN A 22 0.20 -5.09 -31.86
CA ASN A 22 -1.06 -5.23 -32.59
C ASN A 22 -2.18 -4.40 -31.95
N CYS A 23 -1.84 -3.23 -31.41
CA CYS A 23 -2.80 -2.15 -31.17
C CYS A 23 -2.83 -1.18 -32.36
N MET A 24 -2.94 -1.71 -33.58
CA MET A 24 -3.22 -0.89 -34.75
C MET A 24 -4.72 -0.57 -34.78
N PHE A 25 -5.11 0.53 -34.13
CA PHE A 25 -6.44 1.12 -34.35
C PHE A 25 -6.51 1.61 -35.80
N PRO A 26 -7.50 1.19 -36.61
CA PRO A 26 -7.58 1.64 -38.00
C PRO A 26 -8.00 3.11 -38.02
N VAL A 27 -7.01 4.00 -38.16
CA VAL A 27 -7.26 5.40 -38.49
C VAL A 27 -7.49 5.46 -39.99
N ASN A 28 -8.76 5.60 -40.38
CA ASN A 28 -9.16 5.75 -41.77
C ASN A 28 -8.32 6.82 -42.46
N SER A 29 -7.60 6.41 -43.50
CA SER A 29 -6.91 7.28 -44.44
C SER A 29 -7.93 8.10 -45.22
N ALA A 30 -7.83 9.43 -45.08
CA ALA A 30 -8.21 10.47 -46.04
C ALA A 30 -9.38 10.18 -47.01
N ALA A 31 -10.53 10.78 -46.72
CA ALA A 31 -11.36 11.39 -47.75
C ALA A 31 -11.83 12.76 -47.24
N GLU A 32 -11.09 13.81 -47.61
CA GLU A 32 -11.59 15.18 -47.57
C GLU A 32 -12.81 15.28 -48.50
N VAL A 33 -13.99 15.47 -47.93
CA VAL A 33 -15.10 16.14 -48.64
C VAL A 33 -15.70 17.16 -47.68
N GLY A 34 -15.67 18.41 -48.12
CA GLY A 34 -15.76 19.58 -47.28
C GLY A 34 -17.07 19.75 -46.53
N SER A 35 -16.95 20.40 -45.39
CA SER A 35 -18.03 21.22 -44.83
C SER A 35 -17.43 22.39 -44.08
N LYS A 36 -17.65 23.59 -44.62
CA LYS A 36 -17.34 24.87 -43.97
C LYS A 36 -18.36 25.11 -42.87
N MET A 37 -18.01 24.78 -41.63
CA MET A 37 -18.53 25.49 -40.45
C MET A 37 -17.59 25.27 -39.26
N ALA A 38 -16.64 26.19 -39.08
CA ALA A 38 -15.77 26.21 -37.92
C ALA A 38 -16.51 26.85 -36.73
N GLY A 39 -17.26 26.03 -35.99
CA GLY A 39 -17.38 26.24 -34.53
C GLY A 39 -16.09 25.78 -33.84
N PRO A 40 -15.85 26.10 -32.56
CA PRO A 40 -14.70 25.58 -31.82
C PRO A 40 -14.92 24.08 -31.54
N GLY A 41 -14.78 23.28 -32.59
CA GLY A 41 -14.85 21.83 -32.53
C GLY A 41 -13.49 21.30 -32.14
N TYR A 42 -13.38 20.77 -30.92
CA TYR A 42 -12.26 19.94 -30.51
C TYR A 42 -12.05 18.88 -31.59
N LYS A 43 -10.86 18.86 -32.20
CA LYS A 43 -10.59 17.90 -33.27
C LYS A 43 -10.47 16.52 -32.65
N TYR A 44 -10.91 15.49 -33.37
CA TYR A 44 -10.84 14.11 -32.89
C TYR A 44 -9.41 13.69 -32.49
N SER A 45 -8.39 14.27 -33.13
CA SER A 45 -6.96 14.11 -32.78
C SER A 45 -6.59 14.63 -31.38
N ASP A 46 -7.31 15.63 -30.90
CA ASP A 46 -7.03 16.29 -29.63
C ASP A 46 -7.44 15.36 -28.47
N TYR A 47 -8.47 14.53 -28.66
CA TYR A 47 -8.88 13.52 -27.68
C TYR A 47 -7.83 12.42 -27.49
N PHE A 48 -7.22 11.91 -28.57
CA PHE A 48 -6.17 10.90 -28.44
C PHE A 48 -4.91 11.44 -27.79
N THR A 49 -4.58 12.70 -28.09
CA THR A 49 -3.44 13.37 -27.48
C THR A 49 -3.68 13.56 -25.98
N GLU A 50 -4.87 13.99 -25.59
CA GLU A 50 -5.23 14.15 -24.17
C GLU A 50 -5.36 12.79 -23.46
N LEU A 51 -5.88 11.75 -24.10
CA LEU A 51 -6.01 10.41 -23.51
C LEU A 51 -4.64 9.72 -23.33
N SER A 52 -3.73 9.92 -24.28
CA SER A 52 -2.38 9.33 -24.23
C SER A 52 -1.43 10.13 -23.34
N LYS A 53 -1.86 11.32 -22.90
CA LYS A 53 -1.11 12.17 -22.00
C LYS A 53 -0.82 11.40 -20.71
N ASP A 54 0.44 11.40 -20.32
CA ASP A 54 0.94 10.72 -19.11
C ASP A 54 0.77 9.18 -19.09
N HIS A 55 0.47 8.54 -20.23
CA HIS A 55 0.37 7.08 -20.32
C HIS A 55 1.67 6.38 -19.88
N ASP A 56 2.82 6.90 -20.29
CA ASP A 56 4.12 6.38 -19.89
C ASP A 56 4.33 6.51 -18.37
N ALA A 57 3.94 7.64 -17.79
CA ALA A 57 4.03 7.86 -16.34
C ALA A 57 3.13 6.87 -15.58
N MET A 58 1.89 6.69 -16.02
CA MET A 58 0.97 5.70 -15.46
C MET A 58 1.56 4.29 -15.53
N THR A 59 2.10 3.90 -16.69
CA THR A 59 2.71 2.58 -16.90
C THR A 59 3.91 2.37 -15.96
N HIS A 60 4.80 3.36 -15.85
CA HIS A 60 5.95 3.30 -14.96
C HIS A 60 5.56 3.18 -13.49
N VAL A 61 4.58 3.96 -13.02
CA VAL A 61 4.08 3.92 -11.63
C VAL A 61 3.45 2.56 -11.33
N LEU A 62 2.53 2.10 -12.18
CA LEU A 62 1.82 0.84 -11.97
C LEU A 62 2.76 -0.37 -12.04
N PHE A 63 3.71 -0.37 -12.99
CA PHE A 63 4.70 -1.44 -13.08
C PHE A 63 5.59 -1.50 -11.83
N GLY A 64 6.10 -0.35 -11.38
CA GLY A 64 6.92 -0.26 -10.17
C GLY A 64 6.16 -0.72 -8.92
N ARG A 65 4.92 -0.26 -8.75
CA ARG A 65 4.05 -0.66 -7.63
C ARG A 65 3.75 -2.16 -7.66
N ASN A 66 3.43 -2.73 -8.82
CA ASN A 66 3.19 -4.15 -9.00
C ASN A 66 4.42 -5.01 -8.65
N LEU A 67 5.63 -4.58 -9.05
CA LEU A 67 6.86 -5.29 -8.68
C LEU A 67 7.04 -5.34 -7.15
N ARG A 68 6.85 -4.20 -6.47
CA ARG A 68 6.95 -4.11 -5.01
C ARG A 68 5.88 -4.94 -4.29
N LEU A 69 4.67 -4.97 -4.83
CA LEU A 69 3.57 -5.79 -4.28
C LEU A 69 3.81 -7.29 -4.45
N ASN A 70 4.43 -7.73 -5.55
CA ASN A 70 4.80 -9.14 -5.71
C ASN A 70 5.86 -9.59 -4.70
N VAL A 71 6.82 -8.71 -4.38
CA VAL A 71 7.77 -8.94 -3.29
C VAL A 71 7.04 -8.98 -1.95
N ALA A 72 6.18 -8.00 -1.66
CA ALA A 72 5.37 -7.95 -0.44
C ALA A 72 4.55 -9.24 -0.24
N LEU A 73 3.86 -9.71 -1.28
CA LEU A 73 3.08 -10.95 -1.25
C LEU A 73 3.95 -12.17 -0.92
N THR A 74 5.15 -12.24 -1.47
CA THR A 74 6.09 -13.34 -1.20
C THR A 74 6.52 -13.36 0.26
N LEU A 75 6.82 -12.18 0.83
CA LEU A 75 7.22 -12.04 2.23
C LEU A 75 6.04 -12.32 3.18
N TRP A 76 4.85 -11.82 2.85
CA TRP A 76 3.62 -12.08 3.62
C TRP A 76 3.36 -13.57 3.81
N ARG A 77 3.49 -14.36 2.74
CA ARG A 77 3.30 -15.82 2.78
C ARG A 77 4.32 -16.54 3.65
N ARG A 78 5.49 -15.95 3.87
CA ARG A 78 6.55 -16.52 4.72
C ARG A 78 6.34 -16.14 6.17
N ASN A 79 6.26 -14.84 6.46
CA ASN A 79 6.12 -14.30 7.79
C ASN A 79 5.65 -12.83 7.74
N ALA A 80 4.64 -12.47 8.52
CA ALA A 80 4.17 -11.09 8.65
C ALA A 80 5.29 -10.11 9.04
N SER A 81 6.24 -10.54 9.86
CA SER A 81 7.38 -9.72 10.30
C SER A 81 8.33 -9.37 9.14
N GLU A 82 8.53 -10.32 8.20
CA GLU A 82 9.34 -10.05 7.00
C GLU A 82 8.65 -9.04 6.08
N LEU A 83 7.31 -9.12 5.94
CA LEU A 83 6.54 -8.11 5.22
C LEU A 83 6.71 -6.73 5.87
N VAL A 84 6.50 -6.62 7.18
CA VAL A 84 6.58 -5.34 7.89
C VAL A 84 7.97 -4.72 7.76
N ALA A 85 9.04 -5.50 7.96
CA ALA A 85 10.40 -5.02 7.75
C ALA A 85 10.64 -4.53 6.32
N TYR A 86 10.06 -5.18 5.32
CA TYR A 86 10.14 -4.76 3.93
C TYR A 86 9.40 -3.45 3.67
N LEU A 87 8.14 -3.33 4.13
CA LEU A 87 7.34 -2.11 4.01
C LEU A 87 8.07 -0.92 4.66
N ILE A 88 8.64 -1.15 5.85
CA ILE A 88 9.40 -0.13 6.56
C ILE A 88 10.59 0.33 5.73
N ARG A 89 11.33 -0.62 5.14
CA ARG A 89 12.54 -0.33 4.38
C ARG A 89 12.28 0.41 3.06
N ILE A 90 11.17 0.16 2.39
CA ILE A 90 10.90 0.78 1.08
C ILE A 90 10.26 2.16 1.19
N GLU A 91 9.61 2.46 2.32
CA GLU A 91 8.93 3.73 2.61
C GLU A 91 7.98 4.19 1.49
N ASP A 92 7.37 3.22 0.78
CA ASP A 92 6.44 3.49 -0.32
C ASP A 92 5.01 3.52 0.23
N THR A 93 4.46 4.73 0.40
CA THR A 93 3.11 4.95 0.94
C THR A 93 2.03 4.21 0.15
N GLY A 94 2.17 4.14 -1.18
CA GLY A 94 1.20 3.44 -2.02
C GLY A 94 1.19 1.94 -1.74
N VAL A 95 2.37 1.32 -1.64
CA VAL A 95 2.48 -0.11 -1.31
C VAL A 95 2.01 -0.39 0.12
N LEU A 96 2.33 0.49 1.07
CA LEU A 96 1.84 0.38 2.44
C LEU A 96 0.31 0.41 2.49
N LEU A 97 -0.32 1.37 1.82
CA LEU A 97 -1.78 1.49 1.75
C LEU A 97 -2.47 0.30 1.08
N ASP A 98 -1.85 -0.35 0.10
CA ASP A 98 -2.39 -1.58 -0.48
C ASP A 98 -2.32 -2.77 0.48
N CYS A 99 -1.27 -2.80 1.32
CA CYS A 99 -1.00 -3.90 2.24
C CYS A 99 -1.78 -3.77 3.56
N LEU A 100 -2.07 -2.54 4.02
CA LEU A 100 -2.76 -2.28 5.27
C LEU A 100 -4.14 -2.97 5.37
N PRO A 101 -5.00 -3.00 4.33
CA PRO A 101 -6.25 -3.75 4.39
C PRO A 101 -6.05 -5.26 4.61
N VAL A 102 -5.02 -5.86 4.01
CA VAL A 102 -4.69 -7.28 4.17
C VAL A 102 -4.22 -7.56 5.61
N ILE A 103 -3.34 -6.71 6.12
CA ILE A 103 -2.85 -6.77 7.51
C ILE A 103 -4.03 -6.59 8.48
N THR A 104 -4.90 -5.61 8.22
CA THR A 104 -6.08 -5.33 9.05
C THR A 104 -7.00 -6.54 9.12
N LYS A 105 -7.28 -7.17 7.99
CA LYS A 105 -8.10 -8.39 7.95
C LYS A 105 -7.48 -9.49 8.82
N SER A 106 -6.16 -9.70 8.73
CA SER A 106 -5.48 -10.68 9.58
C SER A 106 -5.55 -10.36 11.08
N LEU A 107 -5.61 -9.08 11.46
CA LEU A 107 -5.82 -8.70 12.86
C LEU A 107 -7.22 -9.07 13.38
N GLN A 108 -8.20 -9.14 12.49
CA GLN A 108 -9.59 -9.45 12.81
C GLN A 108 -9.90 -10.96 12.79
N ASP A 109 -9.01 -11.77 12.22
CA ASP A 109 -9.13 -13.23 12.17
C ASP A 109 -8.90 -13.88 13.55
N GLU A 110 -9.47 -15.07 13.77
CA GLU A 110 -9.37 -15.81 15.04
C GLU A 110 -7.93 -16.19 15.42
N THR A 111 -7.10 -16.47 14.41
CA THR A 111 -5.67 -16.80 14.57
C THR A 111 -4.82 -15.78 13.83
N PRO A 112 -4.52 -14.63 14.45
CA PRO A 112 -3.81 -13.57 13.78
C PRO A 112 -2.37 -13.97 13.47
N CYS A 113 -1.93 -13.75 12.23
CA CYS A 113 -0.53 -13.97 11.86
C CYS A 113 0.37 -12.76 12.16
N VAL A 114 -0.24 -11.62 12.53
CA VAL A 114 0.44 -10.36 12.86
C VAL A 114 0.55 -10.20 14.38
N SER A 115 1.79 -10.07 14.86
CA SER A 115 2.11 -9.84 16.27
C SER A 115 1.95 -8.36 16.67
N LEU A 116 1.94 -8.07 17.97
CA LEU A 116 1.92 -6.69 18.46
C LEU A 116 3.20 -5.94 18.08
N GLY A 117 4.35 -6.62 18.10
CA GLY A 117 5.64 -6.05 17.68
C GLY A 117 5.60 -5.55 16.22
N CYS A 118 5.00 -6.31 15.31
CA CYS A 118 4.78 -5.86 13.93
C CYS A 118 3.96 -4.55 13.86
N CYS A 119 2.95 -4.40 14.71
CA CYS A 119 2.15 -3.17 14.77
C CYS A 119 2.93 -2.01 15.37
N VAL A 120 3.76 -2.25 16.39
CA VAL A 120 4.67 -1.25 16.98
C VAL A 120 5.63 -0.70 15.94
N ASP A 121 6.22 -1.58 15.13
CA ASP A 121 7.18 -1.19 14.10
C ASP A 121 6.51 -0.40 12.96
N LEU A 122 5.25 -0.73 12.63
CA LEU A 122 4.52 -0.12 11.51
C LEU A 122 3.86 1.23 11.87
N LEU A 123 3.47 1.42 13.13
CA LEU A 123 2.68 2.56 13.58
C LEU A 123 3.31 3.94 13.24
N PRO A 124 4.64 4.16 13.32
CA PRO A 124 5.25 5.42 12.93
C PRO A 124 5.01 5.80 11.47
N GLN A 125 5.07 4.82 10.55
CA GLN A 125 4.79 5.08 9.12
C GLN A 125 3.31 5.35 8.90
N VAL A 126 2.44 4.59 9.58
CA VAL A 126 0.99 4.83 9.55
C VAL A 126 0.64 6.23 10.07
N LYS A 127 1.33 6.71 11.11
CA LYS A 127 1.16 8.07 11.64
C LYS A 127 1.41 9.13 10.58
N SER A 128 2.45 8.97 9.77
CA SER A 128 2.80 9.95 8.73
C SER A 128 1.70 10.14 7.67
N ILE A 129 0.79 9.17 7.52
CA ILE A 129 -0.30 9.21 6.55
C ILE A 129 -1.52 9.99 7.08
N LEU A 130 -1.61 10.26 8.38
CA LEU A 130 -2.73 11.05 8.94
C LEU A 130 -2.79 12.48 8.40
N THR A 131 -1.69 12.99 7.86
CA THR A 131 -1.63 14.31 7.20
C THR A 131 -1.95 14.25 5.71
N SER A 132 -2.38 13.09 5.20
CA SER A 132 -2.73 12.90 3.79
C SER A 132 -3.93 13.76 3.40
N GLU A 133 -3.86 14.40 2.23
CA GLU A 133 -4.98 15.12 1.62
C GLU A 133 -6.07 14.19 1.06
N TYR A 134 -5.74 12.92 0.85
CA TYR A 134 -6.66 11.91 0.31
C TYR A 134 -7.45 11.23 1.41
N GLU A 135 -8.78 11.35 1.37
CA GLU A 135 -9.68 10.74 2.35
C GLU A 135 -9.53 9.21 2.42
N GLU A 136 -9.42 8.55 1.26
CA GLU A 136 -9.25 7.09 1.19
C GLU A 136 -8.02 6.60 1.96
N HIS A 137 -6.94 7.39 1.99
CA HIS A 137 -5.76 7.05 2.79
C HIS A 137 -6.07 7.10 4.28
N LEU A 138 -6.82 8.12 4.72
CA LEU A 138 -7.24 8.28 6.11
C LEU A 138 -8.16 7.13 6.53
N ILE A 139 -9.12 6.76 5.70
CA ILE A 139 -10.04 5.64 5.98
C ILE A 139 -9.24 4.34 6.19
N VAL A 140 -8.32 4.00 5.28
CA VAL A 140 -7.50 2.79 5.38
C VAL A 140 -6.67 2.78 6.67
N VAL A 141 -6.03 3.90 6.99
CA VAL A 141 -5.19 4.04 8.17
C VAL A 141 -5.99 3.97 9.46
N LEU A 142 -7.08 4.74 9.56
CA LEU A 142 -7.94 4.75 10.74
C LEU A 142 -8.57 3.37 10.96
N HIS A 143 -8.96 2.66 9.90
CA HIS A 143 -9.48 1.30 10.01
C HIS A 143 -8.45 0.32 10.58
N TRP A 144 -7.20 0.41 10.12
CA TRP A 144 -6.12 -0.40 10.66
C TRP A 144 -5.86 -0.07 12.14
N VAL A 145 -5.72 1.21 12.49
CA VAL A 145 -5.48 1.65 13.88
C VAL A 145 -6.62 1.19 14.80
N GLN A 146 -7.87 1.35 14.37
CA GLN A 146 -9.01 0.89 15.13
C GLN A 146 -8.96 -0.62 15.37
N SER A 147 -8.52 -1.39 14.37
CA SER A 147 -8.39 -2.85 14.49
C SER A 147 -7.27 -3.26 15.44
N VAL A 148 -6.13 -2.56 15.40
CA VAL A 148 -5.06 -2.71 16.39
C VAL A 148 -5.59 -2.43 17.80
N VAL A 149 -6.19 -1.26 18.02
CA VAL A 149 -6.71 -0.85 19.33
C VAL A 149 -7.73 -1.86 19.85
N LYS A 150 -8.70 -2.28 19.03
CA LYS A 150 -9.73 -3.25 19.44
C LYS A 150 -9.16 -4.61 19.81
N LYS A 151 -8.21 -5.11 19.01
CA LYS A 151 -7.63 -6.44 19.21
C LYS A 151 -6.88 -6.53 20.53
N TRP A 152 -6.06 -5.54 20.84
CA TRP A 152 -5.24 -5.52 22.06
C TRP A 152 -5.84 -4.67 23.18
N TRP A 153 -7.12 -4.31 23.08
CA TRP A 153 -7.79 -3.50 24.11
C TRP A 153 -7.75 -4.13 25.51
N PRO A 154 -8.01 -5.45 25.69
CA PRO A 154 -7.96 -6.08 27.00
C PRO A 154 -6.60 -5.91 27.68
N GLU A 155 -5.51 -5.99 26.93
CA GLU A 155 -4.14 -5.83 27.44
C GLU A 155 -3.81 -4.35 27.64
N LEU A 156 -4.12 -3.49 26.66
CA LEU A 156 -3.81 -2.06 26.69
C LEU A 156 -4.54 -1.30 27.82
N SER A 157 -5.77 -1.73 28.14
CA SER A 157 -6.59 -1.14 29.20
C SER A 157 -6.13 -1.54 30.62
N THR A 158 -5.33 -2.59 30.75
CA THR A 158 -4.81 -2.98 32.07
C THR A 158 -3.69 -2.04 32.52
N ASN A 159 -3.86 -1.47 33.71
CA ASN A 159 -2.80 -0.72 34.38
C ASN A 159 -1.85 -1.70 35.10
N GLY A 160 -1.21 -2.58 34.32
CA GLY A 160 -0.20 -3.49 34.84
C GLY A 160 1.03 -2.71 35.31
N LYS A 161 1.47 -2.94 36.55
CA LYS A 161 2.83 -2.56 36.96
C LYS A 161 3.80 -3.42 36.14
N PRO A 162 4.86 -2.85 35.55
CA PRO A 162 5.85 -3.66 34.84
C PRO A 162 6.41 -4.68 35.82
N LEU A 163 6.17 -5.97 35.54
CA LEU A 163 6.81 -7.02 36.31
C LEU A 163 8.31 -6.96 36.00
N LEU A 164 9.15 -7.07 37.03
CA LEU A 164 10.61 -6.90 36.96
C LEU A 164 11.34 -7.92 36.05
N ASP A 165 10.59 -8.82 35.41
CA ASP A 165 11.04 -9.91 34.53
C ASP A 165 10.23 -9.89 33.21
N SER A 166 10.15 -8.72 32.58
CA SER A 166 9.20 -8.47 31.50
C SER A 166 9.57 -9.20 30.20
N CYS A 167 8.67 -10.09 29.77
CA CYS A 167 8.67 -10.70 28.45
C CYS A 167 8.65 -9.62 27.35
N SER A 168 9.17 -9.93 26.16
CA SER A 168 9.18 -9.00 25.01
C SER A 168 7.81 -8.43 24.67
N GLU A 169 6.74 -9.20 24.91
CA GLU A 169 5.36 -8.78 24.64
C GLU A 169 4.90 -7.64 25.56
N ASP A 170 5.31 -7.65 26.84
CA ASP A 170 4.99 -6.59 27.81
C ASP A 170 5.68 -5.28 27.43
N ARG A 171 6.93 -5.36 26.94
CA ARG A 171 7.62 -4.19 26.38
C ARG A 171 6.92 -3.63 25.16
N ASN A 172 6.49 -4.48 24.23
CA ASN A 172 5.76 -4.06 23.04
C ASN A 172 4.41 -3.41 23.40
N LEU A 173 3.74 -3.90 24.44
CA LEU A 173 2.49 -3.30 24.94
C LEU A 173 2.72 -1.88 25.47
N GLN A 174 3.76 -1.67 26.27
CA GLN A 174 4.11 -0.34 26.78
C GLN A 174 4.48 0.62 25.64
N VAL A 175 5.27 0.16 24.66
CA VAL A 175 5.65 0.96 23.49
C VAL A 175 4.40 1.30 22.66
N MET A 176 3.55 0.32 22.37
CA MET A 176 2.30 0.54 21.63
C MET A 176 1.41 1.57 22.34
N LYS A 177 1.24 1.43 23.66
CA LYS A 177 0.44 2.37 24.46
C LYS A 177 0.97 3.80 24.35
N GLN A 178 2.29 3.98 24.45
CA GLN A 178 2.94 5.28 24.28
C GLN A 178 2.75 5.82 22.85
N GLN A 179 3.03 5.01 21.84
CA GLN A 179 2.91 5.41 20.45
C GLN A 179 1.47 5.76 20.07
N LEU A 180 0.46 5.05 20.59
CA LEU A 180 -0.96 5.38 20.35
C LEU A 180 -1.35 6.74 20.95
N LYS A 181 -0.83 7.07 22.13
CA LYS A 181 -1.02 8.41 22.73
C LYS A 181 -0.38 9.49 21.86
N GLU A 182 0.84 9.26 21.39
CA GLU A 182 1.55 10.20 20.50
C GLU A 182 0.92 10.28 19.11
N PHE A 183 0.36 9.18 18.61
CA PHE A 183 -0.32 9.09 17.33
C PHE A 183 -1.56 9.98 17.32
N TRP A 184 -2.28 10.07 18.45
CA TRP A 184 -3.51 10.85 18.57
C TRP A 184 -3.32 12.30 19.04
N VAL A 185 -2.14 12.89 18.83
CA VAL A 185 -1.93 14.33 19.08
C VAL A 185 -2.66 15.18 18.03
N GLU A 186 -2.65 14.74 16.77
CA GLU A 186 -3.33 15.41 15.65
C GLU A 186 -4.74 14.85 15.38
N GLY A 187 -5.02 13.64 15.88
CA GLY A 187 -6.30 12.93 15.74
C GLY A 187 -7.58 13.69 16.17
N PRO A 188 -7.56 14.56 17.20
CA PRO A 188 -8.76 15.31 17.62
C PRO A 188 -9.31 16.25 16.55
N GLN A 189 -8.50 16.66 15.56
CA GLN A 189 -9.01 17.45 14.43
C GLN A 189 -9.81 16.58 13.46
N LEU A 190 -9.39 15.33 13.26
CA LEU A 190 -10.08 14.37 12.38
C LEU A 190 -11.46 14.01 12.92
N SER A 191 -11.65 13.98 14.25
CA SER A 191 -12.95 13.70 14.85
C SER A 191 -13.98 14.82 14.65
N LEU A 192 -13.56 16.02 14.24
CA LEU A 192 -14.46 17.12 13.86
C LEU A 192 -14.96 17.04 12.42
N VAL A 193 -14.29 16.27 11.56
CA VAL A 193 -14.66 16.11 10.15
C VAL A 193 -16.00 15.35 10.05
N PRO A 194 -16.96 15.77 9.21
CA PRO A 194 -18.19 15.02 9.01
C PRO A 194 -17.94 13.74 8.17
N GLY A 195 -18.84 12.75 8.28
CA GLY A 195 -18.78 11.53 7.48
C GLY A 195 -17.93 10.41 8.10
N THR A 196 -17.63 9.40 7.28
CA THR A 196 -17.02 8.14 7.73
C THR A 196 -15.69 8.35 8.44
N THR A 197 -14.81 9.19 7.87
CA THR A 197 -13.49 9.48 8.44
C THR A 197 -13.59 10.01 9.88
N GLY A 198 -14.47 10.98 10.12
CA GLY A 198 -14.65 11.53 11.46
C GLY A 198 -15.36 10.59 12.44
N GLU A 199 -16.30 9.77 11.98
CA GLU A 199 -16.92 8.72 12.81
C GLU A 199 -15.89 7.69 13.29
N MET A 200 -15.00 7.26 12.39
CA MET A 200 -13.89 6.35 12.73
C MET A 200 -12.92 7.01 13.70
N ALA A 201 -12.58 8.28 13.47
CA ALA A 201 -11.72 9.03 14.37
C ALA A 201 -12.32 9.15 15.77
N LYS A 202 -13.61 9.50 15.91
CA LYS A 202 -14.31 9.53 17.21
C LYS A 202 -14.26 8.18 17.92
N ALA A 203 -14.44 7.09 17.18
CA ALA A 203 -14.39 5.75 17.77
C ALA A 203 -13.00 5.47 18.36
N ILE A 204 -11.92 5.80 17.65
CA ILE A 204 -10.56 5.61 18.15
C ILE A 204 -10.28 6.55 19.34
N GLU A 205 -10.66 7.83 19.25
CA GLU A 205 -10.53 8.80 20.34
C GLU A 205 -11.20 8.33 21.64
N SER A 206 -12.36 7.67 21.52
CA SER A 206 -13.08 7.10 22.67
C SER A 206 -12.27 6.02 23.40
N TYR A 207 -11.48 5.22 22.68
CA TYR A 207 -10.56 4.25 23.28
C TYR A 207 -9.34 4.95 23.86
N LEU A 208 -8.71 5.84 23.09
CA LEU A 208 -7.43 6.44 23.50
C LEU A 208 -7.57 7.36 24.71
N SER A 209 -8.71 8.03 24.88
CA SER A 209 -9.03 8.80 26.09
C SER A 209 -9.11 7.95 27.37
N GLN A 210 -9.31 6.64 27.25
CA GLN A 210 -9.32 5.69 28.37
C GLN A 210 -7.93 5.09 28.67
N LEU A 211 -6.91 5.37 27.84
CA LEU A 211 -5.53 4.92 28.10
C LEU A 211 -4.85 5.84 29.12
N HIS A 212 -4.87 5.44 30.39
CA HIS A 212 -4.16 6.14 31.48
C HIS A 212 -2.66 5.84 31.46
#